data_AF-A0A7V6TAJ6-F1
#
_entry.id   AF-A0A7V6TAJ6-F1
#
_cell.length_a   1.000
_cell.length_b   1.000
_cell.length_c   1.000
_cell.angle_alpha   90.00
_cell.angle_beta   90.00
_cell.angle_gamma   90.00
#
_symmetry.space_group_name_H-M   'P 1'
#
loop_
_entity.id
_entity.type
_entity.pdbx_description
1 polymer ?
#
loop_
_entity_poly.entity_id
_entity_poly.type
_entity_poly.pdbx_seq_one_letter_code
_entity_poly.pdbx_strand_id
1 'polypeptide(L)'
;MESFHTAFKEMIIERTYEIGNKILIKNKERRDIEEKIYELYSEIEKLLPDDMKNLIFKHEELVNSNGALTEKIVYEQGLRDGVELIKILGLI
;
A
#
# COMPACT_ATOMS: atom_id res chain seq x y z
N MET A 1 10.43 1.63 -27.24
CA MET A 1 9.49 0.87 -26.39
C MET A 1 9.94 0.83 -24.93
N GLU A 2 11.23 0.64 -24.62
CA GLU A 2 11.75 0.74 -23.24
C GLU A 2 11.45 2.08 -22.55
N SER A 3 11.50 3.21 -23.27
CA SER A 3 11.26 4.52 -22.66
C SER A 3 9.85 4.71 -22.10
N PHE A 4 8.82 4.15 -22.75
CA PHE A 4 7.44 4.28 -22.27
C PHE A 4 7.20 3.42 -21.03
N HIS A 5 7.71 2.18 -21.02
CA HIS A 5 7.56 1.29 -19.87
C HIS A 5 8.26 1.85 -18.63
N THR A 6 9.46 2.41 -18.80
CA THR A 6 10.18 3.07 -17.71
C THR A 6 9.43 4.31 -17.22
N ALA A 7 9.02 5.20 -18.12
CA ALA A 7 8.25 6.41 -17.76
C ALA A 7 6.92 6.07 -17.06
N PHE A 8 6.23 5.01 -17.50
CA PHE A 8 4.99 4.56 -16.88
C PHE A 8 5.22 4.04 -15.46
N LYS A 9 6.29 3.26 -15.23
CA LYS A 9 6.67 2.80 -13.89
C LYS A 9 7.04 3.97 -12.97
N GLU A 10 7.79 4.94 -13.47
CA GLU A 10 8.17 6.14 -12.71
C GLU A 10 6.94 6.94 -12.29
N MET A 11 5.99 7.15 -13.22
CA MET A 11 4.71 7.81 -12.94
C MET A 11 3.91 7.07 -11.86
N ILE A 12 3.85 5.74 -11.91
CA ILE A 12 3.19 4.93 -10.87
C ILE A 12 3.85 5.14 -9.51
N ILE A 13 5.18 5.08 -9.44
CA ILE A 13 5.93 5.24 -8.19
C ILE A 13 5.66 6.63 -7.59
N GLU A 14 5.79 7.68 -8.39
CA GLU A 14 5.59 9.07 -7.94
C GLU A 14 4.17 9.27 -7.42
N ARG A 15 3.17 8.76 -8.15
CA ARG A 15 1.77 8.96 -7.78
C ARG A 15 1.35 8.13 -6.58
N THR A 16 1.85 6.90 -6.46
CA THR A 16 1.64 6.06 -5.26
C THR A 16 2.24 6.74 -4.02
N TYR A 17 3.45 7.29 -4.15
CA TYR A 17 4.10 8.06 -3.08
C TYR A 17 3.29 9.31 -2.70
N GLU A 18 2.75 10.03 -3.67
CA GLU A 18 1.95 11.23 -3.41
C GLU A 18 0.64 10.89 -2.69
N ILE A 19 -0.08 9.87 -3.15
CA ILE A 19 -1.33 9.41 -2.52
C ILE A 19 -1.05 8.94 -1.09
N GLY A 20 -0.01 8.12 -0.91
CA GLY A 20 0.42 7.65 0.41
C GLY A 20 0.70 8.80 1.37
N ASN A 21 1.55 9.75 0.97
CA ASN A 21 2.00 10.80 1.88
C ASN A 21 1.02 11.96 2.08
N LYS A 22 0.19 12.28 1.10
CA LYS A 22 -0.71 13.45 1.18
C LYS A 22 -2.13 13.09 1.55
N ILE A 23 -2.61 11.92 1.13
CA ILE A 23 -4.02 11.52 1.27
C ILE A 23 -4.16 10.51 2.40
N LEU A 24 -3.41 9.40 2.37
CA LEU A 24 -3.58 8.32 3.35
C LEU A 24 -3.15 8.75 4.76
N ILE A 25 -2.06 9.50 4.91
CA ILE A 25 -1.63 10.03 6.22
C ILE A 25 -2.70 10.92 6.89
N LYS A 26 -3.51 11.63 6.07
CA LYS A 26 -4.55 12.51 6.58
C LYS A 26 -5.86 11.78 6.88
N ASN A 27 -6.03 10.54 6.40
CA ASN A 27 -7.23 9.76 6.61
C ASN A 27 -7.37 9.35 8.08
N LYS A 28 -8.39 9.88 8.75
CA LYS A 28 -8.63 9.62 10.17
C LYS A 28 -8.96 8.15 10.43
N GLU A 29 -9.85 7.55 9.64
CA GLU A 29 -10.26 6.15 9.83
C GLU A 29 -9.07 5.19 9.75
N ARG A 30 -8.15 5.44 8.82
CA ARG A 30 -6.90 4.69 8.70
C ARG A 30 -6.05 4.81 9.97
N ARG A 31 -5.84 6.03 10.48
CA ARG A 31 -5.05 6.24 11.71
C ARG A 31 -5.70 5.58 12.92
N ASP A 32 -7.02 5.70 13.06
CA ASP A 32 -7.76 5.08 14.16
C ASP A 32 -7.64 3.53 14.13
N ILE A 33 -7.52 2.93 12.94
CA ILE A 33 -7.26 1.50 12.77
C ILE A 33 -5.80 1.16 13.09
N GLU A 34 -4.84 1.96 12.63
CA GLU A 34 -3.41 1.76 12.92
C GLU A 34 -3.12 1.84 14.42
N GLU A 35 -3.76 2.75 15.14
CA GLU A 35 -3.66 2.85 16.60
C GLU A 35 -4.16 1.57 17.27
N LYS A 36 -5.32 1.02 16.86
CA LYS A 36 -5.84 -0.25 17.39
C LYS A 36 -4.95 -1.44 17.08
N ILE A 37 -4.34 -1.48 15.90
CA ILE A 37 -3.38 -2.53 15.51
C ILE A 37 -2.15 -2.44 16.43
N TYR A 38 -1.64 -1.24 16.68
CA TYR A 38 -0.51 -1.03 17.57
C TYR A 38 -0.82 -1.44 19.02
N GLU A 39 -1.99 -1.06 19.54
CA GLU A 39 -2.46 -1.48 20.87
C GLU A 39 -2.50 -3.01 20.99
N LEU A 40 -3.09 -3.67 19.98
CA LEU A 40 -3.17 -5.13 19.94
C LEU A 40 -1.77 -5.78 19.89
N TYR A 41 -0.84 -5.26 19.07
CA TYR A 41 0.52 -5.77 19.04
C TYR A 41 1.23 -5.62 20.39
N SER A 42 1.04 -4.49 21.07
CA SER A 42 1.62 -4.28 22.41
C SER A 42 1.08 -5.27 23.43
N GLU A 43 -0.20 -5.62 23.35
CA GLU A 43 -0.79 -6.65 24.22
C GLU A 43 -0.23 -8.05 23.91
N ILE A 44 -0.11 -8.41 22.64
CA ILE A 44 0.46 -9.70 22.24
C ILE A 44 1.94 -9.80 22.65
N GLU A 45 2.73 -8.74 22.46
CA GLU A 45 4.15 -8.73 22.82
C GLU A 45 4.37 -8.95 24.32
N LYS A 46 3.50 -8.39 25.17
CA LYS A 46 3.57 -8.58 26.65
C LYS A 46 3.29 -10.02 27.08
N LEU A 47 2.53 -10.77 26.29
CA LEU A 47 2.14 -12.16 26.58
C LEU A 47 3.09 -13.18 25.97
N LEU A 48 3.90 -12.80 24.96
CA LEU A 48 4.81 -13.70 24.28
C LEU A 48 6.12 -13.92 25.05
N PRO A 49 6.65 -15.16 25.04
CA PRO A 49 8.04 -15.43 25.42
C PRO A 49 9.04 -14.59 24.62
N ASP A 50 10.16 -14.20 25.25
CA ASP A 50 11.15 -13.30 24.65
C ASP A 50 11.74 -13.84 23.33
N ASP A 51 11.91 -15.15 23.21
CA ASP A 51 12.41 -15.82 22.00
C ASP A 51 11.41 -15.78 20.83
N MET A 52 10.13 -15.51 21.12
CA MET A 52 9.06 -15.46 20.13
C MET A 52 8.68 -14.03 19.70
N LYS A 53 9.11 -12.99 20.43
CA LYS A 53 8.80 -11.58 20.11
C LYS A 53 9.22 -11.19 18.69
N ASN A 54 10.32 -11.77 18.19
CA ASN A 54 10.77 -11.54 16.81
C ASN A 54 9.75 -11.97 15.74
N LEU A 55 8.84 -12.88 16.05
CA LEU A 55 7.81 -13.32 15.11
C LEU A 55 6.79 -12.21 14.82
N ILE A 56 6.51 -11.33 15.79
CA ILE A 56 5.63 -10.17 15.58
C ILE A 56 6.26 -9.23 14.55
N PHE A 57 7.53 -8.86 14.72
CA PHE A 57 8.21 -7.95 13.80
C PHE A 57 8.28 -8.52 12.38
N LYS A 58 8.56 -9.83 12.23
CA LYS A 58 8.53 -10.50 10.93
C LYS A 58 7.13 -10.51 10.31
N HIS A 59 6.11 -10.73 11.11
CA HIS A 59 4.73 -10.68 10.64
C HIS A 59 4.38 -9.27 10.13
N GLU A 60 4.73 -8.23 10.89
CA GLU A 60 4.52 -6.84 10.50
C GLU A 60 5.27 -6.49 9.20
N GLU A 61 6.53 -6.90 9.07
CA GLU A 61 7.32 -6.71 7.84
C GLU A 61 6.66 -7.36 6.62
N LEU A 62 6.15 -8.59 6.77
CA LEU A 62 5.48 -9.32 5.70
C LEU A 62 4.13 -8.68 5.33
N VAL A 63 3.34 -8.27 6.32
CA VAL A 63 2.05 -7.58 6.10
C VAL A 63 2.28 -6.26 5.36
N ASN A 64 3.26 -5.46 5.79
CA ASN A 64 3.59 -4.20 5.15
C ASN A 64 4.08 -4.40 3.71
N SER A 65 4.94 -5.39 3.49
CA SER A 65 5.44 -5.73 2.14
C SER A 65 4.32 -6.20 1.22
N ASN A 66 3.40 -7.02 1.74
CA ASN A 66 2.23 -7.48 0.98
C ASN A 66 1.25 -6.33 0.68
N GLY A 67 1.06 -5.41 1.62
CA GLY A 67 0.27 -4.19 1.42
C GLY A 67 0.83 -3.34 0.28
N ALA A 68 2.14 -3.05 0.31
CA ALA A 68 2.81 -2.28 -0.74
C ALA A 68 2.72 -2.96 -2.12
N LEU A 69 2.86 -4.29 -2.18
CA LEU A 69 2.68 -5.04 -3.43
C LEU A 69 1.24 -4.94 -3.94
N THR A 70 0.27 -5.06 -3.04
CA THR A 70 -1.16 -4.98 -3.37
C THR A 70 -1.52 -3.60 -3.91
N GLU A 71 -1.08 -2.52 -3.25
CA GLU A 71 -1.31 -1.14 -3.69
C GLU A 71 -0.78 -0.91 -5.11
N LYS A 72 0.44 -1.39 -5.39
CA LYS A 72 1.04 -1.30 -6.72
C LYS A 72 0.19 -2.03 -7.77
N ILE A 73 -0.22 -3.27 -7.50
CA ILE A 73 -1.02 -4.06 -8.45
C ILE A 73 -2.38 -3.40 -8.71
N VAL A 74 -3.09 -2.98 -7.65
CA VAL A 74 -4.39 -2.31 -7.76
C VAL A 74 -4.28 -1.01 -8.53
N TYR A 75 -3.24 -0.22 -8.28
CA TYR A 75 -3.02 1.04 -9.00
C TYR A 75 -2.69 0.81 -10.48
N GLU A 76 -1.82 -0.15 -10.78
CA GLU A 76 -1.51 -0.55 -12.16
C GLU A 76 -2.75 -1.00 -12.93
N GLN A 77 -3.61 -1.81 -12.29
CA GLN A 77 -4.86 -2.27 -12.89
C GLN A 77 -5.84 -1.10 -13.07
N GLY A 78 -6.01 -0.25 -12.06
CA GLY A 78 -6.90 0.91 -12.13
C GLY A 78 -6.52 1.90 -13.24
N LEU A 79 -5.23 2.09 -13.51
CA LEU A 79 -4.77 2.88 -14.65
C LEU A 79 -5.14 2.24 -16.00
N ARG A 80 -4.99 0.91 -16.12
CA ARG A 80 -5.38 0.17 -17.34
C ARG A 80 -6.88 0.28 -17.57
N ASP A 81 -7.67 0.03 -16.53
CA ASP A 81 -9.13 0.12 -16.57
C ASP A 81 -9.57 1.55 -16.94
N GLY A 82 -8.89 2.57 -16.42
CA GLY A 82 -9.13 3.97 -16.78
C GLY A 82 -8.89 4.25 -18.27
N VAL A 83 -7.79 3.76 -18.84
CA VAL A 83 -7.51 3.90 -20.28
C VAL A 83 -8.56 3.18 -21.13
N GLU A 84 -8.94 1.97 -20.72
CA GLU A 84 -9.99 1.20 -21.40
C GLU A 84 -11.34 1.93 -21.36
N LEU A 85 -11.70 2.50 -20.22
CA LEU A 85 -12.91 3.29 -20.05
C LEU A 85 -12.95 4.52 -20.96
N ILE A 86 -11.86 5.29 -21.05
CA ILE A 86 -11.76 6.47 -21.93
C ILE A 86 -11.98 6.06 -23.39
N LYS A 87 -11.43 4.91 -23.78
CA LYS A 87 -11.61 4.33 -25.12
C LYS A 87 -13.05 3.91 -25.40
N ILE A 88 -13.71 3.26 -24.44
CA ILE A 88 -15.14 2.89 -24.52
C ILE A 88 -16.02 4.15 -24.65
N LEU A 89 -15.65 5.23 -23.96
CA LEU A 89 -16.36 6.52 -24.02
C LEU A 89 -16.06 7.34 -25.28
N GLY A 90 -15.17 6.88 -26.16
CA GLY A 90 -14.83 7.56 -27.41
C GLY A 90 -14.09 8.89 -27.22
N LEU A 91 -13.40 9.07 -26.09
CA LEU A 91 -12.64 10.28 -25.77
C LEU A 91 -11.19 10.23 -26.26
N ILE A 92 -10.71 9.04 -26.65
CA ILE A 92 -9.45 8.77 -27.36
C ILE A 92 -9.65 7.67 -28.41
#